data_AF-A0A3M1M627-F1
#
_entry.id   AF-A0A3M1M627-F1
#
_cell.length_a   1.000
_cell.length_b   1.000
_cell.length_c   1.000
_cell.angle_alpha   90.00
_cell.angle_beta   90.00
_cell.angle_gamma   90.00
#
_symmetry.space_group_name_H-M   'P 1'
#
loop_
_entity.id
_entity.type
_entity.pdbx_description
1 polymer ?
#
loop_
_entity_poly.entity_id
_entity_poly.type
_entity_poly.pdbx_seq_one_letter_code
_entity_poly.pdbx_strand_id
1 'polypeptide(L)' 'MLLRVPGIGPRGADKLLQARRQGRLRSLADLRRLGIAADRAAPFILLDGRRPDHQLPLFSFAGD' A
#
# COMPACT_ATOMS: atom_id res chain seq x y z
N MET A 1 -8.05 5.77 9.23
CA MET A 1 -8.98 5.61 8.09
C MET A 1 -8.31 4.79 6.98
N LEU A 2 -8.26 3.45 7.11
CA LEU A 2 -7.55 2.57 6.16
C LEU A 2 -8.47 1.95 5.10
N LEU A 3 -9.75 1.73 5.44
CA LEU A 3 -10.74 1.10 4.56
C LEU A 3 -11.09 1.91 3.30
N ARG A 4 -10.64 3.16 3.23
CA ARG A 4 -10.84 4.04 2.09
C ARG A 4 -9.68 4.01 1.10
N VAL A 5 -8.58 3.36 1.47
CA VAL A 5 -7.41 3.23 0.60
C VAL A 5 -7.61 2.02 -0.32
N PRO A 6 -7.55 2.20 -1.65
CA PRO A 6 -7.62 1.10 -2.59
C PRO A 6 -6.62 0.00 -2.25
N GLY A 7 -7.09 -1.26 -2.25
CA GLY A 7 -6.23 -2.41 -1.95
C GLY A 7 -6.06 -2.73 -0.46
N ILE A 8 -6.62 -1.93 0.47
CA ILE A 8 -6.65 -2.25 1.91
C ILE A 8 -8.07 -2.68 2.33
N GLY A 9 -8.26 -3.99 2.49
CA GLY A 9 -9.47 -4.56 3.08
C GLY A 9 -9.43 -4.58 4.61
N PRO A 10 -10.54 -4.91 5.29
CA PRO A 10 -10.64 -4.89 6.76
C PRO A 10 -9.64 -5.82 7.45
N ARG A 11 -9.41 -7.01 6.90
CA ARG A 11 -8.42 -7.96 7.44
C ARG A 11 -6.97 -7.47 7.26
N GLY A 12 -6.68 -6.86 6.12
CA GLY A 12 -5.37 -6.25 5.86
C GLY A 12 -5.13 -5.03 6.75
N ALA A 13 -6.17 -4.24 7.01
CA ALA A 13 -6.13 -3.10 7.93
C ALA A 13 -5.84 -3.54 9.37
N ASP A 14 -6.50 -4.61 9.85
CA ASP A 14 -6.22 -5.16 11.18
C ASP A 14 -4.76 -5.64 11.31
N LYS A 15 -4.30 -6.45 10.35
CA LYS A 15 -2.91 -6.92 10.30
C LYS A 15 -1.91 -5.77 10.22
N LEU A 16 -2.21 -4.72 9.47
CA LEU A 16 -1.40 -3.51 9.38
C LEU A 16 -1.28 -2.79 10.72
N LEU A 17 -2.39 -2.66 11.47
CA LEU A 17 -2.37 -2.07 12.80
C LEU A 17 -1.56 -2.92 13.78
N GLN A 18 -1.70 -4.25 13.73
CA GLN A 18 -0.89 -5.15 14.56
C GLN A 18 0.61 -5.06 14.21
N ALA A 19 0.97 -5.11 12.93
CA ALA A 19 2.36 -5.04 12.50
C ALA A 19 3.02 -3.70 12.88
N ARG A 20 2.29 -2.59 12.80
CA ARG A 20 2.77 -1.26 13.25
C ARG A 20 3.10 -1.20 14.74
N ARG A 21 2.45 -2.02 15.57
CA ARG A 21 2.77 -2.14 17.00
C ARG A 21 4.07 -2.91 17.24
N GLN A 22 4.45 -3.80 16.32
CA GLN A 22 5.64 -4.63 16.42
C GLN A 22 6.87 -3.98 15.77
N GLY A 23 6.66 -3.08 14.80
CA GLY A 23 7.74 -2.38 14.11
C GLY A 23 7.27 -1.48 12.97
N ARG A 24 8.23 -0.86 12.27
CA ARG A 24 7.96 0.03 11.13
C ARG A 24 7.91 -0.75 9.83
N LEU A 25 6.87 -0.49 9.02
CA LEU A 25 6.73 -1.04 7.68
C LEU A 25 7.42 -0.09 6.70
N ARG A 26 8.41 -0.60 5.97
CA ARG A 26 9.32 0.23 5.17
C ARG A 26 9.20 -0.01 3.68
N SER A 27 8.59 -1.14 3.29
CA SER A 27 8.54 -1.57 1.89
C SER A 27 7.13 -2.03 1.49
N LEU A 28 6.82 -1.93 0.19
CA LEU A 28 5.59 -2.50 -0.37
C LEU A 28 5.53 -4.03 -0.18
N ALA A 29 6.68 -4.70 -0.10
CA ALA A 29 6.76 -6.12 0.22
C ALA A 29 6.17 -6.45 1.60
N ASP A 30 6.36 -5.57 2.59
CA ASP A 30 5.79 -5.76 3.93
C ASP A 30 4.26 -5.71 3.86
N LEU A 31 3.70 -4.81 3.07
CA LEU A 31 2.25 -4.72 2.86
C LEU A 31 1.70 -5.96 2.15
N ARG A 32 2.40 -6.46 1.12
CA ARG A 32 2.02 -7.70 0.40
C ARG A 32 1.96 -8.89 1.36
N ARG A 33 2.91 -9.02 2.29
CA ARG A 33 2.91 -10.06 3.34
C ARG A 33 1.69 -9.97 4.27
N LEU A 34 1.15 -8.78 4.48
CA LEU A 34 -0.06 -8.55 5.27
C LEU A 34 -1.35 -8.80 4.48
N GLY A 35 -1.25 -9.15 3.19
CA GLY A 35 -2.39 -9.36 2.30
C GLY A 35 -2.99 -8.07 1.76
N ILE A 36 -2.23 -6.97 1.79
CA ILE A 36 -2.63 -5.69 1.17
C ILE A 36 -2.19 -5.70 -0.28
N ALA A 37 -3.07 -5.26 -1.18
CA ALA A 37 -2.72 -5.05 -2.59
C ALA A 37 -1.84 -3.79 -2.70
N ALA A 38 -0.56 -3.95 -2.41
CA ALA A 38 0.40 -2.87 -2.24
C ALA A 38 0.52 -1.97 -3.48
N ASP A 39 0.35 -2.52 -4.68
CA ASP A 39 0.39 -1.78 -5.95
C ASP A 39 -0.75 -0.75 -6.05
N ARG A 40 -1.97 -1.16 -5.66
CA ARG A 40 -3.14 -0.26 -5.61
C ARG A 40 -3.05 0.74 -4.46
N ALA A 41 -2.40 0.35 -3.36
CA ALA A 41 -2.28 1.18 -2.17
C ALA A 41 -1.13 2.20 -2.26
N ALA A 42 -0.06 1.88 -2.99
CA ALA A 42 1.17 2.68 -3.11
C ALA A 42 0.95 4.17 -3.38
N PRO A 43 0.08 4.60 -4.31
CA PRO A 43 -0.13 6.03 -4.57
C PRO A 43 -0.84 6.79 -3.45
N PHE A 44 -1.44 6.10 -2.48
CA PHE A 44 -2.25 6.70 -1.41
C PHE A 44 -1.59 6.65 -0.03
N ILE A 45 -0.41 6.02 0.09
CA ILE A 45 0.23 5.77 1.39
C ILE A 45 1.68 6.24 1.41
N LEU A 46 2.13 6.54 2.62
CA LEU A 46 3.54 6.75 2.93
C LEU A 46 4.05 5.57 3.76
N LEU A 47 5.27 5.14 3.48
CA LEU A 47 6.03 4.19 4.28
C LEU A 47 7.15 4.96 4.99
N ASP A 48 7.09 4.99 6.32
CA ASP A 48 8.05 5.74 7.14
C ASP A 48 8.22 7.22 6.71
N GLY A 49 7.11 7.84 6.29
CA GLY A 49 7.08 9.23 5.80
C GLY A 49 7.55 9.42 4.35
N ARG A 50 7.93 8.36 3.65
CA ARG A 50 8.37 8.41 2.24
C ARG A 50 7.36 7.74 1.32
N ARG A 51 7.23 8.26 0.10
CA ARG A 51 6.47 7.57 -0.95
C ARG A 51 7.24 6.32 -1.36
N PRO A 52 6.61 5.13 -1.35
CA PRO A 52 7.26 3.94 -1.87
C PRO A 52 7.54 4.10 -3.38
N ASP A 53 8.62 3.49 -3.83
CA ASP A 53 8.82 3.24 -5.25
C ASP A 53 7.62 2.45 -5.78
N HIS A 54 6.93 3.01 -6.76
CA HIS A 54 5.90 2.33 -7.51
C HIS A 54 6.04 2.75 -8.97
N GLN A 55 5.95 1.79 -9.87
CA GLN A 55 6.08 2.06 -11.29
C GLN A 55 4.82 2.75 -11.78
N LEU A 56 4.96 3.99 -12.27
CA LEU A 56 3.88 4.60 -13.05
C LEU A 56 3.69 3.82 -14.36
N PRO A 57 2.45 3.69 -14.86
CA PRO A 57 2.24 3.09 -16.16
C PRO A 57 3.03 3.86 -17.22
N LEU A 58 3.89 3.14 -17.96
CA LEU A 58 4.83 3.72 -18.94
C LEU A 58 4.08 4.35 -20.13
N PHE A 59 2.90 3.84 -20.46
CA PHE A 59 2.01 4.37 -21.49
C PHE A 59 0.55 4.26 -21.01
N SER A 60 -0.12 5.38 -20.82
CA SER A 60 -1.58 5.43 -20.82
C SER A 60 -1.98 5.89 -22.21
N PHE A 61 -2.19 4.95 -23.14
CA PHE A 61 -2.86 5.28 -24.41
C PHE A 61 -4.30 5.64 -24.05
N ALA A 62 -4.56 6.93 -23.80
CA ALA A 62 -5.89 7.48 -23.93
C ALA A 62 -6.23 7.39 -25.43
N GLY A 63 -7.08 6.42 -25.78
CA GLY A 63 -7.55 6.24 -27.15
C GLY A 63 -8.26 7.49 -27.62
N ASP A 64 -7.86 7.92 -28.82
CA ASP A 64 -8.59 8.80 -29.74
C ASP A 64 -9.93 8.14 -30.16
#